data_AF-A0A9W7PV67-F1
#
_entry.id   AF-A0A9W7PV67-F1
#
_cell.length_a   1.000
_cell.length_b   1.000
_cell.length_c   1.000
_cell.angle_alpha   90.00
_cell.angle_beta   90.00
_cell.angle_gamma   90.00
#
_symmetry.space_group_name_H-M   'P 1'
#
loop_
_entity.id
_entity.type
_entity.pdbx_description
1 polymer ?
#
loop_
_entity_poly.entity_id
_entity_poly.type
_entity_poly.pdbx_seq_one_letter_code
_entity_poly.pdbx_strand_id
1 'polypeptide(L)'
;MQKTKLFCFPHAGGSAFNYAKWKNYFNPYIEVVPIELAGRGYRIEESLYQGMEEAVNDAYTSIVKQIDASPYILFGHSMGSLIAYEVARKIQGSNNELPEFLVLSGRNHPNSKIKNIRYNLPNEQFKREVIAMGGTPSGVLQSEELMEIFLPILRADFKIVETYIHENNIQPCDIDFLIFNGKNDEFTTY
;
A
#
# COMPACT_ATOMS: atom_id res chain seq x y z
N MET A 1 13.71 6.58 25.83
CA MET A 1 14.04 6.22 24.44
C MET A 1 12.87 6.66 23.57
N GLN A 2 13.13 7.32 22.45
CA GLN A 2 12.10 7.58 21.44
C GLN A 2 11.63 6.25 20.84
N LYS A 3 10.35 6.14 20.49
CA LYS A 3 9.80 4.97 19.83
C LYS A 3 10.08 5.06 18.33
N THR A 4 10.43 3.94 17.70
CA THR A 4 10.52 3.87 16.25
C THR A 4 9.13 3.75 15.66
N LYS A 5 8.76 4.63 14.73
CA LYS A 5 7.46 4.56 14.04
C LYS A 5 7.51 3.58 12.87
N LEU A 6 6.50 2.73 12.74
CA LEU A 6 6.34 1.82 11.63
C LEU A 6 5.10 2.23 10.83
N PHE A 7 5.28 3.01 9.76
CA PHE A 7 4.20 3.42 8.89
C PHE A 7 3.80 2.27 7.97
N CYS A 8 2.53 1.83 8.03
CA CYS A 8 2.07 0.64 7.32
C CYS A 8 1.08 0.98 6.21
N PHE A 9 1.45 0.74 4.96
CA PHE A 9 0.62 0.97 3.76
C PHE A 9 -0.13 -0.30 3.35
N PRO A 10 -1.46 -0.24 3.17
CA PRO A 10 -2.27 -1.42 2.86
C PRO A 10 -2.10 -1.89 1.40
N HIS A 11 -2.47 -3.15 1.16
CA HIS A 11 -2.65 -3.71 -0.19
C HIS A 11 -3.93 -3.17 -0.85
N ALA A 12 -4.16 -3.52 -2.12
CA ALA A 12 -5.37 -3.13 -2.84
C ALA A 12 -6.64 -3.62 -2.14
N GLY A 13 -7.62 -2.73 -1.96
CA GLY A 13 -8.82 -2.92 -1.15
C GLY A 13 -8.60 -2.86 0.36
N GLY A 14 -7.36 -2.99 0.85
CA GLY A 14 -7.04 -2.95 2.27
C GLY A 14 -7.19 -1.56 2.88
N SER A 15 -7.20 -1.50 4.21
CA SER A 15 -7.31 -0.26 5.00
C SER A 15 -6.30 -0.27 6.15
N ALA A 16 -6.20 0.85 6.86
CA ALA A 16 -5.43 0.97 8.10
C ALA A 16 -5.80 -0.13 9.12
N PHE A 17 -7.04 -0.62 9.09
CA PHE A 17 -7.53 -1.67 9.99
C PHE A 17 -6.76 -3.00 9.85
N ASN A 18 -6.19 -3.31 8.68
CA ASN A 18 -5.39 -4.52 8.47
C ASN A 18 -4.19 -4.60 9.43
N TYR A 19 -3.67 -3.45 9.87
CA TYR A 19 -2.50 -3.35 10.75
C TYR A 19 -2.86 -2.94 12.18
N ALA A 20 -4.14 -2.67 12.50
CA ALA A 20 -4.54 -2.16 13.82
C ALA A 20 -4.16 -3.09 14.99
N LYS A 21 -4.14 -4.40 14.75
CA LYS A 21 -3.76 -5.41 15.76
C LYS A 21 -2.25 -5.64 15.86
N TRP A 22 -1.45 -5.08 14.96
CA TRP A 22 0.00 -5.33 14.93
C TRP A 22 0.71 -4.82 16.16
N LYS A 23 0.24 -3.73 16.77
CA LYS A 23 0.76 -3.20 18.04
C LYS A 23 0.86 -4.24 19.17
N ASN A 24 0.09 -5.34 19.09
CA ASN A 24 0.11 -6.42 20.08
C ASN A 24 1.25 -7.45 19.86
N TYR A 25 1.88 -7.43 18.68
CA TYR A 25 2.94 -8.37 18.30
C TYR A 25 4.32 -7.73 18.27
N PHE A 26 4.39 -6.39 18.25
CA PHE A 26 5.65 -5.66 18.25
C PHE A 26 6.12 -5.33 19.67
N ASN A 27 7.43 -5.15 19.80
CA ASN A 27 8.03 -4.62 21.01
C ASN A 27 7.43 -3.23 21.34
N PRO A 28 7.19 -2.88 22.62
CA PRO A 28 6.68 -1.55 23.03
C PRO A 28 7.47 -0.33 22.52
N TYR A 29 8.72 -0.51 22.08
CA TYR A 29 9.53 0.53 21.44
C TYR A 29 9.19 0.78 19.97
N ILE A 30 8.33 -0.03 19.36
CA ILE A 30 7.80 0.19 18.00
C ILE A 30 6.37 0.72 18.10
N GLU A 31 6.15 1.87 17.52
CA GLU A 31 4.81 2.44 17.33
C GLU A 31 4.30 2.07 15.94
N VAL A 32 3.30 1.19 15.87
CA VAL A 32 2.66 0.87 14.59
C VAL A 32 1.71 2.00 14.20
N VAL A 33 1.94 2.58 13.02
CA VAL A 33 1.15 3.69 12.47
C VAL A 33 0.54 3.27 11.13
N PRO A 34 -0.65 2.66 11.12
CA PRO A 34 -1.33 2.31 9.89
C PRO A 34 -1.75 3.55 9.10
N ILE A 35 -1.52 3.56 7.79
CA ILE A 35 -1.92 4.65 6.91
C ILE A 35 -3.26 4.33 6.26
N GLU A 36 -4.24 5.20 6.50
CA GLU A 36 -5.55 5.12 5.83
C GLU A 36 -5.52 5.92 4.53
N LEU A 37 -5.81 5.24 3.43
CA LEU A 37 -5.91 5.83 2.10
C LEU A 37 -7.28 6.50 1.91
N ALA A 38 -7.39 7.42 0.95
CA ALA A 38 -8.65 8.08 0.63
C ALA A 38 -9.71 7.08 0.13
N GLY A 39 -10.98 7.38 0.42
CA GLY A 39 -12.16 6.62 -0.02
C GLY A 39 -12.35 5.28 0.69
N ARG A 40 -11.80 5.10 1.90
CA ARG A 40 -12.04 3.92 2.74
C ARG A 40 -11.91 4.21 4.22
N GLY A 41 -12.41 3.27 5.05
CA GLY A 41 -12.28 3.36 6.50
C GLY A 41 -12.83 4.68 7.05
N TYR A 42 -12.05 5.39 7.85
CA TYR A 42 -12.46 6.69 8.38
C TYR A 42 -12.35 7.85 7.36
N ARG A 43 -11.82 7.59 6.16
CA ARG A 43 -11.71 8.53 5.03
C ARG A 43 -12.67 8.17 3.88
N ILE A 44 -13.77 7.47 4.16
CA ILE A 44 -14.71 6.95 3.15
C ILE A 44 -15.34 8.04 2.28
N GLU A 45 -15.54 9.25 2.82
CA GLU A 45 -16.13 10.39 2.11
C GLU A 45 -15.16 11.07 1.13
N GLU A 46 -13.87 10.72 1.17
CA GLU A 46 -12.88 11.27 0.27
C GLU A 46 -12.88 10.55 -1.09
N SER A 47 -12.53 11.27 -2.16
CA SER A 47 -12.48 10.68 -3.49
C SER A 47 -11.36 9.64 -3.64
N LEU A 48 -11.65 8.55 -4.33
CA LEU A 48 -10.66 7.53 -4.69
C LEU A 48 -9.62 8.08 -5.66
N TYR A 49 -8.36 7.67 -5.49
CA TYR A 49 -7.27 8.11 -6.35
C TYR A 49 -7.46 7.68 -7.81
N GLN A 50 -7.03 8.54 -8.72
CA GLN A 50 -7.04 8.29 -10.16
C GLN A 50 -5.69 7.78 -10.69
N GLY A 51 -4.61 7.95 -9.93
CA GLY A 51 -3.26 7.51 -10.28
C GLY A 51 -2.37 7.29 -9.06
N MET A 52 -1.23 6.61 -9.26
CA MET A 52 -0.27 6.32 -8.19
C MET A 52 0.31 7.60 -7.58
N GLU A 53 0.53 8.64 -8.37
CA GLU A 53 1.07 9.91 -7.88
C GLU A 53 0.16 10.56 -6.83
N GLU A 54 -1.17 10.53 -7.03
CA GLU A 54 -2.13 11.06 -6.06
C GLU A 54 -2.06 10.28 -4.74
N ALA A 55 -2.02 8.95 -4.82
CA ALA A 55 -1.90 8.09 -3.65
C ALA A 55 -0.60 8.35 -2.87
N VAL A 56 0.52 8.51 -3.59
CA VAL A 56 1.84 8.79 -3.01
C VAL A 56 1.88 10.18 -2.37
N ASN A 57 1.33 11.20 -3.02
CA ASN A 57 1.31 12.57 -2.49
C ASN A 57 0.46 12.68 -1.22
N ASP A 58 -0.69 12.00 -1.19
CA ASP A 58 -1.57 11.95 -0.02
C ASP A 58 -0.94 11.15 1.13
N ALA A 59 -0.38 9.98 0.83
CA ALA A 59 0.37 9.16 1.78
C ALA A 59 1.58 9.92 2.37
N TYR A 60 2.37 10.57 1.52
CA TYR A 60 3.49 11.42 1.93
C TYR A 60 3.02 12.54 2.86
N THR A 61 1.97 13.28 2.49
CA THR A 61 1.42 14.36 3.31
C THR A 61 0.96 13.86 4.68
N SER A 62 0.41 12.65 4.74
CA SER A 62 -0.04 12.02 5.97
C SER A 62 1.12 11.65 6.91
N ILE A 63 2.24 11.16 6.36
CA ILE A 63 3.39 10.76 7.17
C ILE A 63 4.29 11.94 7.58
N VAL A 64 4.52 12.93 6.70
CA VAL A 64 5.49 14.00 7.00
C VAL A 64 5.08 14.87 8.17
N LYS A 65 3.77 15.01 8.41
CA LYS A 65 3.22 15.68 9.60
C LYS A 65 3.54 14.94 10.91
N GLN A 66 3.93 13.68 10.81
CA GLN A 66 4.25 12.80 11.92
C GLN A 66 5.75 12.46 11.99
N ILE A 67 6.55 12.89 11.01
CA ILE A 67 8.00 12.79 11.09
C ILE A 67 8.47 13.79 12.16
N ASP A 68 9.17 13.27 13.15
CA ASP A 68 9.85 14.04 14.18
C ASP A 68 11.27 13.50 14.34
N ALA A 69 11.98 13.86 15.41
CA ALA A 69 13.32 13.36 15.67
C ALA A 69 13.40 11.84 15.94
N SER A 70 12.25 11.14 16.01
CA SER A 70 12.23 9.70 16.23
C SER A 70 12.50 8.94 14.92
N PRO A 71 13.23 7.82 14.97
CA PRO A 71 13.44 6.98 13.81
C PRO A 71 12.13 6.40 13.28
N TYR A 72 12.07 6.12 11.98
CA TYR A 72 10.89 5.51 11.39
C TYR A 72 11.22 4.58 10.22
N ILE A 73 10.30 3.65 9.99
CA ILE A 73 10.36 2.60 8.98
C ILE A 73 9.09 2.69 8.14
N LEU A 74 9.22 2.45 6.84
CA LEU A 74 8.09 2.33 5.93
C LEU A 74 7.85 0.85 5.62
N PHE A 75 6.64 0.35 5.88
CA PHE A 75 6.21 -0.99 5.53
C PHE A 75 5.08 -0.93 4.52
N GLY A 76 5.15 -1.72 3.45
CA GLY A 76 4.07 -1.85 2.49
C GLY A 76 3.88 -3.27 2.00
N HIS A 77 2.63 -3.70 1.83
CA HIS A 77 2.29 -4.99 1.23
C HIS A 77 1.58 -4.83 -0.12
N SER A 78 2.04 -5.56 -1.14
CA SER A 78 1.53 -5.54 -2.52
C SER A 78 1.45 -4.10 -3.08
N MET A 79 0.26 -3.55 -3.31
CA MET A 79 0.09 -2.14 -3.68
C MET A 79 0.80 -1.19 -2.71
N GLY A 80 0.68 -1.45 -1.41
CA GLY A 80 1.31 -0.67 -0.36
C GLY A 80 2.84 -0.67 -0.48
N SER A 81 3.45 -1.71 -1.04
CA SER A 81 4.90 -1.72 -1.30
C SER A 81 5.30 -0.69 -2.36
N LEU A 82 4.50 -0.52 -3.42
CA LEU A 82 4.75 0.52 -4.42
C LEU A 82 4.59 1.91 -3.82
N ILE A 83 3.53 2.11 -3.02
CA ILE A 83 3.30 3.39 -2.32
C ILE A 83 4.47 3.69 -1.38
N ALA A 84 4.87 2.73 -0.54
CA ALA A 84 5.99 2.89 0.40
C ALA A 84 7.29 3.25 -0.31
N TYR A 85 7.59 2.56 -1.43
CA TYR A 85 8.77 2.81 -2.24
C TYR A 85 8.78 4.21 -2.87
N GLU A 86 7.67 4.63 -3.50
CA GLU A 86 7.56 5.96 -4.10
C GLU A 86 7.56 7.07 -3.05
N VAL A 87 6.95 6.84 -1.89
CA VAL A 87 7.00 7.75 -0.75
C VAL A 87 8.43 7.88 -0.22
N ALA A 88 9.17 6.79 -0.05
CA ALA A 88 10.57 6.81 0.36
C ALA A 88 11.43 7.66 -0.58
N ARG A 89 11.24 7.47 -1.90
CA ARG A 89 11.91 8.27 -2.93
C ARG A 89 11.53 9.74 -2.88
N LYS A 90 10.26 10.05 -2.65
CA LYS A 90 9.80 11.44 -2.50
C LYS A 90 10.42 12.11 -1.28
N ILE A 91 10.60 11.38 -0.17
CA ILE A 91 11.30 11.85 1.03
C ILE A 91 12.77 12.12 0.72
N GLN A 92 13.45 11.21 0.02
CA GLN A 92 14.86 11.38 -0.36
C GLN A 92 15.12 12.61 -1.22
N GLY A 93 14.15 13.01 -2.06
CA GLY A 93 14.21 14.27 -2.82
C GLY A 93 13.81 15.52 -2.04
N SER A 94 13.57 15.42 -0.72
CA SER A 94 13.10 16.50 0.15
C SER A 94 14.08 16.81 1.27
N ASN A 95 13.76 17.79 2.12
CA ASN A 95 14.57 18.15 3.30
C ASN A 95 14.13 17.39 4.58
N ASN A 96 13.31 16.35 4.45
CA ASN A 96 12.88 15.54 5.60
C ASN A 96 13.94 14.48 5.92
N GLU A 97 14.01 14.09 7.19
CA GLU A 97 14.81 12.94 7.63
C GLU A 97 14.41 11.68 6.85
N LEU A 98 15.39 10.89 6.41
CA LEU A 98 15.15 9.63 5.70
C LEU A 98 14.59 8.56 6.65
N PRO A 99 13.76 7.62 6.15
CA PRO A 99 13.44 6.42 6.92
C PRO A 99 14.72 5.61 7.17
N GLU A 100 14.83 4.98 8.33
CA GLU A 100 15.95 4.09 8.64
C GLU A 100 15.92 2.82 7.77
N PHE A 101 14.72 2.40 7.35
CA PHE A 101 14.54 1.14 6.64
C PHE A 101 13.24 1.10 5.84
N LEU A 102 13.25 0.36 4.74
CA LEU A 102 12.08 0.07 3.91
C LEU A 102 11.77 -1.42 3.92
N VAL A 103 10.53 -1.80 4.21
CA VAL A 103 10.07 -3.19 4.22
C VAL A 103 8.99 -3.37 3.17
N LEU A 104 9.32 -4.10 2.10
CA LEU A 104 8.42 -4.34 0.97
C LEU A 104 8.02 -5.80 0.94
N SER A 105 6.71 -6.08 0.89
CA SER A 105 6.18 -7.44 1.00
C SER A 105 5.24 -7.77 -0.14
N GLY A 106 5.41 -8.92 -0.79
CA GLY A 106 4.45 -9.43 -1.77
C GLY A 106 4.30 -8.52 -2.99
N ARG A 107 5.41 -7.96 -3.49
CA ARG A 107 5.42 -7.14 -4.70
C ARG A 107 6.68 -7.36 -5.54
N ASN A 108 6.50 -7.53 -6.85
CA ASN A 108 7.61 -7.55 -7.81
C ASN A 108 8.28 -6.17 -7.94
N HIS A 109 9.47 -6.16 -8.52
CA HIS A 109 10.21 -4.93 -8.83
C HIS A 109 9.30 -3.89 -9.54
N PRO A 110 9.39 -2.57 -9.23
CA PRO A 110 8.53 -1.53 -9.80
C PRO A 110 8.42 -1.53 -11.33
N ASN A 111 9.51 -1.86 -12.04
CA ASN A 111 9.55 -2.03 -13.51
C ASN A 111 8.89 -3.32 -14.05
N SER A 112 8.35 -4.19 -13.19
CA SER A 112 7.78 -5.46 -13.64
C SER A 112 6.49 -5.24 -14.41
N LYS A 113 6.40 -5.81 -15.61
CA LYS A 113 5.20 -5.69 -16.45
C LYS A 113 4.03 -6.42 -15.80
N ILE A 114 2.92 -5.71 -15.63
CA ILE A 114 1.65 -6.34 -15.25
C ILE A 114 1.03 -6.97 -16.49
N LYS A 115 0.85 -8.29 -16.44
CA LYS A 115 0.37 -9.08 -17.58
C LYS A 115 -1.15 -9.04 -17.75
N ASN A 116 -1.88 -9.02 -16.63
CA ASN A 116 -3.33 -9.14 -16.60
C ASN A 116 -3.94 -7.85 -16.07
N ILE A 117 -4.49 -7.02 -16.96
CA ILE A 117 -5.20 -5.78 -16.62
C ILE A 117 -6.64 -6.14 -16.26
N ARG A 118 -7.05 -5.85 -15.02
CA ARG A 118 -8.36 -6.19 -14.47
C ARG A 118 -9.23 -4.96 -14.21
N TYR A 119 -8.66 -3.79 -13.94
CA TYR A 119 -9.42 -2.59 -13.55
C TYR A 119 -10.43 -2.16 -14.61
N ASN A 120 -10.24 -2.55 -15.88
CA ASN A 120 -11.11 -2.20 -17.01
C ASN A 120 -12.08 -3.33 -17.40
N LEU A 121 -12.12 -4.43 -16.64
CA LEU A 121 -13.06 -5.53 -16.89
C LEU A 121 -14.50 -5.12 -16.52
N PRO A 122 -15.52 -5.67 -17.20
CA PRO A 122 -16.92 -5.52 -16.79
C PRO A 122 -17.11 -5.90 -15.31
N ASN A 123 -18.05 -5.25 -14.61
CA ASN A 123 -18.25 -5.42 -13.16
C ASN A 123 -18.30 -6.87 -12.69
N GLU A 124 -19.12 -7.71 -13.31
CA GLU A 124 -19.23 -9.13 -12.93
C GLU A 124 -17.97 -9.94 -13.20
N GLN A 125 -17.17 -9.55 -14.18
CA GLN A 125 -15.90 -10.22 -14.44
C GLN A 125 -14.83 -9.75 -13.45
N PHE A 126 -14.75 -8.44 -13.19
CA PHE A 126 -13.85 -7.89 -12.18
C PHE A 126 -14.13 -8.48 -10.79
N LYS A 127 -15.40 -8.53 -10.38
CA LYS A 127 -15.83 -9.16 -9.12
C LYS A 127 -15.35 -10.61 -9.03
N ARG A 128 -15.56 -11.42 -10.07
CA ARG A 128 -15.10 -12.81 -10.11
C ARG A 128 -13.57 -12.94 -9.99
N GLU A 129 -12.83 -12.12 -10.72
CA GLU A 129 -11.36 -12.11 -10.68
C GLU A 129 -10.84 -11.76 -9.28
N VAL A 130 -11.37 -10.70 -8.65
CA VAL A 130 -10.92 -10.29 -7.31
C VAL A 130 -11.24 -11.36 -6.25
N ILE A 131 -12.42 -11.99 -6.33
CA ILE A 131 -12.77 -13.10 -5.43
C ILE A 131 -11.81 -14.27 -5.62
N ALA A 132 -11.47 -14.62 -6.87
CA ALA A 132 -10.57 -15.72 -7.20
C ALA A 132 -9.12 -15.47 -6.73
N MET A 133 -8.68 -14.21 -6.71
CA MET A 133 -7.36 -13.83 -6.19
C MET A 133 -7.22 -14.03 -4.67
N GLY A 134 -8.35 -14.17 -3.96
CA GLY A 134 -8.37 -14.21 -2.51
C GLY A 134 -8.09 -12.85 -1.87
N GLY A 135 -8.10 -12.81 -0.54
CA GLY A 135 -7.86 -11.58 0.23
C GLY A 135 -9.09 -10.70 0.46
N THR A 136 -10.20 -10.92 -0.25
CA THR A 136 -11.49 -10.30 0.12
C THR A 136 -11.99 -10.86 1.46
N PRO A 137 -12.31 -10.02 2.46
CA PRO A 137 -12.80 -10.49 3.75
C PRO A 137 -14.09 -11.30 3.62
N SER A 138 -14.23 -12.37 4.40
CA SER A 138 -15.41 -13.25 4.36
C SER A 138 -16.73 -12.51 4.58
N GLY A 139 -16.75 -11.50 5.45
CA GLY A 139 -17.93 -10.64 5.66
C GLY A 139 -18.34 -9.86 4.42
N VAL A 140 -17.38 -9.42 3.59
CA VAL A 140 -17.65 -8.75 2.31
C VAL A 140 -18.16 -9.75 1.27
N LEU A 141 -17.61 -10.97 1.25
CA LEU A 141 -18.08 -12.04 0.35
C LEU A 141 -19.52 -12.48 0.65
N GLN A 142 -19.98 -12.33 1.89
CA GLN A 142 -21.30 -12.77 2.36
C GLN A 142 -22.37 -11.67 2.27
N SER A 143 -22.01 -10.44 1.89
CA SER A 143 -22.94 -9.31 1.80
C SER A 143 -22.79 -8.59 0.46
N GLU A 144 -23.86 -8.60 -0.32
CA GLU A 144 -23.90 -7.92 -1.62
C GLU A 144 -23.74 -6.40 -1.46
N GLU A 145 -24.39 -5.81 -0.46
CA GLU A 145 -24.27 -4.39 -0.13
C GLU A 145 -22.82 -3.99 0.22
N LEU A 146 -22.14 -4.78 1.06
CA LEU A 146 -20.73 -4.51 1.39
C LEU A 146 -19.84 -4.68 0.16
N MET A 147 -20.13 -5.65 -0.69
CA MET A 147 -19.41 -5.84 -1.94
C MET A 147 -19.59 -4.65 -2.89
N GLU A 148 -20.79 -4.09 -3.00
CA GLU A 148 -21.05 -2.89 -3.81
C GLU A 148 -20.25 -1.68 -3.34
N ILE A 149 -20.05 -1.53 -2.03
CA ILE A 149 -19.19 -0.48 -1.46
C ILE A 149 -17.70 -0.75 -1.74
N PHE A 150 -17.29 -2.02 -1.66
CA PHE A 150 -15.87 -2.40 -1.74
C PHE A 150 -15.33 -2.49 -3.17
N LEU A 151 -16.18 -2.82 -4.14
CA LEU A 151 -15.80 -2.99 -5.55
C LEU A 151 -15.22 -1.71 -6.19
N PRO A 152 -15.80 -0.50 -5.98
CA PRO A 152 -15.20 0.74 -6.47
C PRO A 152 -13.79 0.99 -5.91
N ILE A 153 -13.59 0.72 -4.61
CA ILE A 153 -12.30 0.89 -3.91
C ILE A 153 -11.26 -0.04 -4.54
N LEU A 154 -11.60 -1.33 -4.66
CA LEU A 154 -10.75 -2.31 -5.33
C LEU A 154 -10.44 -1.90 -6.76
N ARG A 155 -11.44 -1.45 -7.54
CA ARG A 155 -11.25 -1.08 -8.93
C ARG A 155 -10.30 0.12 -9.07
N ALA A 156 -10.42 1.11 -8.20
CA ALA A 156 -9.50 2.25 -8.16
C ALA A 156 -8.07 1.81 -7.82
N ASP A 157 -7.91 0.95 -6.82
CA ASP A 157 -6.60 0.44 -6.41
C ASP A 157 -5.93 -0.42 -7.50
N PHE A 158 -6.69 -1.30 -8.14
CA PHE A 158 -6.20 -2.06 -9.29
C PHE A 158 -5.83 -1.10 -10.42
N LYS A 159 -6.63 -0.07 -10.71
CA LYS A 159 -6.31 0.92 -11.73
C LYS A 159 -4.96 1.58 -11.47
N ILE A 160 -4.74 2.16 -10.30
CA ILE A 160 -3.48 2.90 -10.02
C ILE A 160 -2.26 1.99 -10.07
N VAL A 161 -2.41 0.71 -9.72
CA VAL A 161 -1.36 -0.30 -9.77
C VAL A 161 -1.09 -0.74 -11.20
N GLU A 162 -2.14 -1.04 -11.96
CA GLU A 162 -2.07 -1.59 -13.31
C GLU A 162 -1.68 -0.56 -14.36
N THR A 163 -1.89 0.73 -14.09
CA THR A 163 -1.45 1.84 -14.94
C THR A 163 -0.17 2.51 -14.43
N TYR A 164 0.47 1.97 -13.38
CA TYR A 164 1.72 2.53 -12.86
C TYR A 164 2.86 2.30 -13.87
N ILE A 165 3.59 3.38 -14.16
CA ILE A 165 4.78 3.36 -15.01
C ILE A 165 5.93 3.90 -14.16
N HIS A 166 6.93 3.07 -13.95
CA HIS A 166 8.16 3.47 -13.27
C HIS A 166 9.09 4.18 -14.26
N GLU A 167 9.57 5.36 -13.89
CA GLU A 167 10.53 6.09 -14.73
C GLU A 167 11.94 5.51 -14.53
N ASN A 168 12.66 5.22 -15.62
CA ASN A 168 13.97 4.56 -15.54
C ASN A 168 15.15 5.53 -15.28
N ASN A 169 14.90 6.85 -15.33
CA ASN A 169 15.95 7.88 -15.23
C ASN A 169 16.11 8.46 -13.82
N ILE A 170 15.81 7.67 -12.80
CA ILE A 170 15.72 8.15 -11.43
C ILE A 170 16.96 7.73 -10.63
N GLN A 171 17.40 8.60 -9.72
CA GLN A 171 18.33 8.26 -8.64
C GLN A 171 17.89 6.99 -7.88
N PRO A 172 18.81 6.05 -7.63
CA PRO A 172 18.57 4.92 -6.74
C PRO A 172 18.06 5.36 -5.36
N CYS A 173 17.22 4.54 -4.75
CA CYS A 173 16.78 4.73 -3.36
C CYS A 173 17.94 4.35 -2.43
N ASP A 174 18.48 5.32 -1.70
CA ASP A 174 19.65 5.19 -0.81
C ASP A 174 19.24 4.79 0.61
N ILE A 175 18.19 3.97 0.70
CA ILE A 175 17.59 3.49 1.94
C ILE A 175 17.69 1.97 1.91
N ASP A 176 18.22 1.39 2.99
CA ASP A 176 18.28 -0.06 3.14
C ASP A 176 16.87 -0.67 3.12
N PHE A 177 16.73 -1.81 2.44
CA PHE A 177 15.44 -2.46 2.27
C PHE A 177 15.46 -3.96 2.55
N LEU A 178 14.31 -4.46 3.02
CA LEU A 178 14.02 -5.87 3.18
C LEU A 178 12.81 -6.25 2.34
N ILE A 179 12.99 -7.29 1.51
CA ILE A 179 11.93 -7.84 0.66
C ILE A 179 11.40 -9.12 1.27
N PHE A 180 10.09 -9.18 1.48
CA PHE A 180 9.36 -10.40 1.84
C PHE A 180 8.62 -10.95 0.64
N ASN A 181 8.80 -12.25 0.37
CA ASN A 181 8.01 -12.96 -0.63
C ASN A 181 7.39 -14.25 -0.06
N GLY A 182 6.15 -14.54 -0.44
CA GLY A 182 5.46 -15.78 -0.06
C GLY A 182 5.91 -16.95 -0.93
N LYS A 183 6.23 -18.11 -0.32
CA LYS A 183 6.65 -19.31 -1.07
C LYS A 183 5.60 -19.84 -2.06
N ASN A 184 4.33 -19.60 -1.75
CA ASN A 184 3.19 -20.03 -2.55
C ASN A 184 2.43 -18.83 -3.13
N ASP A 185 3.07 -17.66 -3.20
CA ASP A 185 2.47 -16.49 -3.84
C ASP A 185 2.62 -16.62 -5.36
N GLU A 186 1.49 -16.74 -6.06
CA GLU A 186 1.46 -16.86 -7.52
C GLU A 186 1.50 -15.49 -8.22
N PHE A 187 1.36 -14.39 -7.49
CA PHE A 187 1.32 -13.04 -8.03
C PHE A 187 2.70 -12.39 -8.11
N THR A 188 3.67 -12.92 -7.39
CA THR A 188 5.04 -12.42 -7.33
C THR A 188 6.05 -13.47 -7.79
N THR A 189 7.15 -13.03 -8.36
CA THR A 189 8.23 -13.87 -8.86
C THR A 189 9.54 -13.52 -8.15
N TYR A 190 10.36 -14.54 -7.87
CA TYR A 190 11.71 -14.40 -7.34
C TYR A 190 12.67 -13.76 -8.34
#